data_AF-A0A6G2RS84-F1
#
_entry.id   AF-A0A6G2RS84-F1
#
_cell.length_a   1.000
_cell.length_b   1.000
_cell.length_c   1.000
_cell.angle_alpha   90.00
_cell.angle_beta   90.00
_cell.angle_gamma   90.00
#
_symmetry.space_group_name_H-M   'P 1'
#
loop_
_entity.id
_entity.type
_entity.pdbx_description
1 polymer ?
#
loop_
_entity_poly.entity_id
_entity_poly.type
_entity_poly.pdbx_seq_one_letter_code
_entity_poly.pdbx_strand_id
1 'polypeptide(L)'
;MTTTAHPEPAPETAAWPALDDRHAAAGRALLDWAAAADGELPRLCVVRGGRAGGKSHLLAWFLAGAGADQRTTVHATVPAAGLIADSVAWELGRQLGYGPLPPHRLLDRVAADARPLLLLLPDLHLAGRGPAGHAPADPGTLVDELLVPLLGLPHVRAVAETGTTALLDDADPHVIDLGEAPWPDAAPPPAASAKAPDADAASLFAAVPRTADGRARWDEAPPAAREHILDATLATEDGGTAAGSLLADPGFLLYGPATAITAALHDPATVAPAGLRAIWDRAAPHLSGSADDDLARAAVLHAAALATSPTLTEYVRPLAERHLWTAVWAHHDVPAAAHCHLPRQDGTLLVADALGRLHRHDAGTGERTGVVPAPAGLRPFGLAAADPETVLLFDGSGPLFPLTPDEEGPASAVLGHIAAHHGAAALDAAPSRPTALGADGRSPTAVVGDAGGAVHVWSLTAYQPLPHSHRLHHAPVTAVTCLRLPDDDLTLVFSAALDGSIRLWETSGEPMAGPMEQRPALVTALAAADTPTGPLLAAAWNDAELHLWHLTSGTVRTLPLLYRCNALTLSPTGRLTLSGPDGLHTLQLTLDRLWN
;
A
#
# COMPACT_ATOMS: atom_id res chain seq x y z
N MET A 1 -11.64 5.68 47.52
CA MET A 1 -10.30 6.26 47.75
C MET A 1 -9.91 6.93 46.45
N THR A 2 -9.97 8.25 46.43
CA THR A 2 -9.53 9.10 45.31
C THR A 2 -8.02 9.04 45.24
N THR A 3 -7.47 8.27 44.30
CA THR A 3 -6.06 8.29 43.96
C THR A 3 -5.76 9.62 43.29
N THR A 4 -5.20 10.56 44.05
CA THR A 4 -4.56 11.75 43.49
C THR A 4 -3.38 11.30 42.66
N ALA A 5 -3.53 11.30 41.34
CA ALA A 5 -2.42 11.15 40.42
C ALA A 5 -1.45 12.31 40.68
N HIS A 6 -0.22 12.00 41.06
CA HIS A 6 0.85 12.99 41.05
C HIS A 6 1.13 13.35 39.58
N PRO A 7 1.34 14.64 39.23
CA PRO A 7 1.75 15.01 37.89
C PRO A 7 3.10 14.32 37.60
N GLU A 8 3.12 13.45 36.59
CA GLU A 8 4.36 12.85 36.11
C GLU A 8 5.31 13.94 35.61
N PRO A 9 6.63 13.80 35.85
CA PRO A 9 7.59 14.80 35.43
C PRO A 9 7.53 15.01 33.91
N ALA A 10 7.73 16.26 33.51
CA ALA A 10 7.82 16.62 32.10
C ALA A 10 9.03 15.95 31.43
N PRO A 11 8.97 15.68 30.11
CA PRO A 11 10.05 15.02 29.39
C PRO A 11 11.39 15.76 29.56
N GLU A 12 12.47 15.01 29.77
CA GLU A 12 13.82 15.57 29.91
C GLU A 12 14.33 16.08 28.56
N THR A 13 14.52 17.40 28.44
CA THR A 13 14.94 18.07 27.19
C THR A 13 16.44 18.38 27.14
N ALA A 14 17.22 17.99 28.16
CA ALA A 14 18.63 18.39 28.31
C ALA A 14 19.56 17.89 27.17
N ALA A 15 19.14 16.85 26.44
CA ALA A 15 19.86 16.29 25.30
C ALA A 15 19.38 16.84 23.94
N TRP A 16 18.39 17.72 23.91
CA TRP A 16 17.77 18.22 22.68
C TRP A 16 18.55 19.41 22.10
N PRO A 17 18.39 19.73 20.80
CA PRO A 17 19.00 20.92 20.23
C PRO A 17 18.57 22.18 20.99
N ALA A 18 19.51 23.08 21.25
CA ALA A 18 19.22 24.32 21.96
C ALA A 18 18.34 25.25 21.09
N LEU A 19 17.28 25.79 21.69
CA LEU A 19 16.47 26.86 21.12
C LEU A 19 16.93 28.21 21.69
N ASP A 20 16.72 29.29 20.94
CA ASP A 20 16.85 30.63 21.51
C ASP A 20 15.76 30.90 22.57
N ASP A 21 15.90 31.97 23.35
CA ASP A 21 15.01 32.26 24.48
C ASP A 21 13.51 32.38 24.09
N ARG A 22 13.21 32.92 22.89
CA ARG A 22 11.83 33.07 22.40
C ARG A 22 11.22 31.71 22.08
N HIS A 23 11.98 30.86 21.40
CA HIS A 23 11.50 29.58 20.93
C HIS A 23 11.59 28.49 22.00
N ALA A 24 12.47 28.65 22.99
CA ALA A 24 12.51 27.80 24.17
C ALA A 24 11.17 27.82 24.94
N ALA A 25 10.56 28.99 25.11
CA ALA A 25 9.24 29.11 25.72
C ALA A 25 8.14 28.43 24.88
N ALA A 26 8.15 28.63 23.56
CA ALA A 26 7.20 28.00 22.64
C ALA A 26 7.38 26.47 22.59
N GLY A 27 8.61 25.98 22.56
CA GLY A 27 8.95 24.56 22.61
C GLY A 27 8.53 23.92 23.91
N ARG A 28 8.67 24.64 25.03
CA ARG A 28 8.17 24.17 26.33
C ARG A 28 6.66 24.06 26.34
N ALA A 29 5.94 25.07 25.84
CA ALA A 29 4.48 25.04 25.74
C ALA A 29 4.00 23.87 24.85
N LEU A 30 4.69 23.60 23.74
CA LEU A 30 4.36 22.48 22.86
C LEU A 30 4.57 21.12 23.55
N LEU A 31 5.63 20.98 24.33
CA LEU A 31 5.90 19.77 25.10
C LEU A 31 4.88 19.56 26.22
N ASP A 32 4.58 20.62 26.97
CA ASP A 32 3.58 20.57 28.05
C ASP A 32 2.20 20.23 27.47
N TRP A 33 1.86 20.76 26.29
CA TRP A 33 0.65 20.37 25.57
C TRP A 33 0.69 18.89 25.16
N ALA A 34 1.75 18.43 24.49
CA ALA A 34 1.84 17.06 23.99
C ALA A 34 1.78 16.02 25.12
N ALA A 35 2.43 16.32 26.26
CA ALA A 35 2.47 15.44 27.43
C ALA A 35 1.23 15.52 28.33
N ALA A 36 0.32 16.48 28.10
CA ALA A 36 -0.89 16.65 28.91
C ALA A 36 -1.81 15.41 28.84
N ALA A 37 -2.52 15.14 29.93
CA ALA A 37 -3.45 14.01 29.98
C ALA A 37 -4.68 14.25 29.09
N ASP A 38 -5.29 13.17 28.63
CA ASP A 38 -6.47 13.23 27.78
C ASP A 38 -7.60 14.04 28.42
N GLY A 39 -8.07 15.08 27.71
CA GLY A 39 -9.16 15.95 28.15
C GLY A 39 -8.74 17.17 28.97
N GLU A 40 -7.46 17.34 29.31
CA GLU A 40 -6.97 18.55 30.00
C GLU A 40 -6.78 19.73 29.04
N LEU A 41 -6.36 19.44 27.81
CA LEU A 41 -6.12 20.44 26.77
C LEU A 41 -6.80 20.02 25.45
N PRO A 42 -7.06 20.97 24.54
CA PRO A 42 -7.57 20.66 23.20
C PRO A 42 -6.70 19.64 22.47
N ARG A 43 -7.32 18.78 21.66
CA ARG A 43 -6.62 17.75 20.86
C ARG A 43 -5.83 18.32 19.69
N LEU A 44 -6.05 19.59 19.36
CA LEU A 44 -5.34 20.31 18.32
C LEU A 44 -4.45 21.38 18.95
N CYS A 45 -3.16 21.37 18.61
CA CYS A 45 -2.24 22.48 18.84
C CYS A 45 -1.94 23.17 17.52
N VAL A 46 -2.02 24.49 17.48
CA VAL A 46 -1.71 25.27 16.29
C VAL A 46 -0.50 26.14 16.56
N VAL A 47 0.53 25.99 15.73
CA VAL A 47 1.71 26.85 15.73
C VAL A 47 1.52 27.94 14.68
N ARG A 48 1.39 29.18 15.14
CA ARG A 48 1.14 30.37 14.31
C ARG A 48 2.30 31.35 14.37
N GLY A 49 2.31 32.27 13.42
CA GLY A 49 3.27 33.36 13.37
C GLY A 49 3.61 33.79 11.95
N GLY A 50 4.33 34.90 11.87
CA GLY A 50 4.73 35.53 10.63
C GLY A 50 5.63 34.65 9.76
N ARG A 51 5.83 35.08 8.51
CA ARG A 51 6.75 34.42 7.59
C ARG A 51 8.17 34.46 8.14
N ALA A 52 8.90 33.36 8.03
CA ALA A 52 10.22 33.19 8.64
C ALA A 52 10.28 33.34 10.17
N GLY A 53 9.15 33.27 10.88
CA GLY A 53 9.10 33.25 12.36
C GLY A 53 9.60 31.94 13.00
N GLY A 54 10.14 31.01 12.21
CA GLY A 54 10.72 29.74 12.65
C GLY A 54 9.76 28.66 13.14
N LYS A 55 8.50 28.71 12.71
CA LYS A 55 7.50 27.65 12.95
C LYS A 55 8.01 26.27 12.53
N SER A 56 8.46 26.12 11.29
CA SER A 56 8.97 24.83 10.79
C SER A 56 10.25 24.38 11.51
N HIS A 57 11.07 25.32 12.00
CA HIS A 57 12.24 25.00 12.83
C HIS A 57 11.82 24.46 14.21
N LEU A 58 10.81 25.07 14.83
CA LEU A 58 10.23 24.59 16.09
C LEU A 58 9.64 23.18 15.94
N LEU A 59 8.89 22.93 14.85
CA LEU A 59 8.31 21.61 14.59
C LEU A 59 9.40 20.55 14.31
N ALA A 60 10.45 20.92 13.58
CA ALA A 60 11.61 20.04 13.37
C ALA A 60 12.36 19.73 14.68
N TRP A 61 12.53 20.73 15.55
CA TRP A 61 13.09 20.55 16.88
C TRP A 61 12.24 19.58 17.72
N PHE A 62 10.91 19.76 17.70
CA PHE A 62 9.99 18.88 18.43
C PHE A 62 10.09 17.45 17.93
N LEU A 63 10.07 17.24 16.60
CA LEU A 63 10.22 15.92 16.00
C LEU A 63 11.54 15.24 16.38
N ALA A 64 12.65 16.00 16.42
CA ALA A 64 13.97 15.46 16.77
C ALA A 64 14.05 14.96 18.22
N GLY A 65 13.28 15.54 19.14
CA GLY A 65 13.29 15.16 20.55
C GLY A 65 12.15 14.23 20.98
N ALA A 66 11.02 14.28 20.28
CA ALA A 66 9.75 13.64 20.62
C ALA A 66 9.82 12.11 20.85
N GLY A 67 10.76 11.41 20.21
CA GLY A 67 10.85 9.95 20.25
C GLY A 67 11.33 9.33 21.57
N ALA A 68 11.72 10.15 22.56
CA ALA A 68 12.22 9.67 23.85
C ALA A 68 11.12 9.36 24.89
N ASP A 69 9.92 9.93 24.73
CA ASP A 69 8.76 9.73 25.63
C ASP A 69 7.54 9.34 24.80
N GLN A 70 6.85 8.26 25.19
CA GLN A 70 5.66 7.75 24.50
C GLN A 70 4.56 8.80 24.36
N ARG A 71 4.46 9.75 25.30
CA ARG A 71 3.45 10.82 25.26
C ARG A 71 3.75 11.89 24.22
N THR A 72 5.02 12.04 23.83
CA THR A 72 5.44 13.03 22.83
C THR A 72 5.76 12.42 21.48
N THR A 73 5.83 11.09 21.37
CA THR A 73 6.13 10.39 20.11
C THR A 73 5.20 10.83 18.99
N VAL A 74 5.78 11.43 17.95
CA VAL A 74 5.06 11.76 16.72
C VAL A 74 4.93 10.50 15.88
N HIS A 75 3.70 10.15 15.52
CA HIS A 75 3.37 8.91 14.82
C HIS A 75 3.33 9.09 13.31
N ALA A 76 3.04 10.30 12.83
CA ALA A 76 3.16 10.66 11.42
C ALA A 76 3.38 12.17 11.26
N THR A 77 4.18 12.55 10.27
CA THR A 77 4.46 13.94 9.87
C THR A 77 4.24 14.12 8.38
N VAL A 78 3.31 15.00 7.99
CA VAL A 78 2.97 15.24 6.58
C VAL A 78 3.00 16.73 6.26
N PRO A 79 4.03 17.22 5.56
CA PRO A 79 4.03 18.58 5.00
C PRO A 79 2.90 18.74 3.99
N ALA A 80 1.91 19.56 4.34
CA ALA A 80 0.66 19.64 3.61
C ALA A 80 0.72 20.56 2.39
N ALA A 81 1.81 21.32 2.21
CA ALA A 81 1.96 22.28 1.11
C ALA A 81 1.68 21.64 -0.27
N GLY A 82 0.69 22.16 -0.99
CA GLY A 82 0.29 21.67 -2.31
C GLY A 82 -0.41 20.31 -2.32
N LEU A 83 -0.66 19.69 -1.16
CA LEU A 83 -1.36 18.41 -1.04
C LEU A 83 -2.85 18.61 -0.80
N ILE A 84 -3.66 17.75 -1.40
CA ILE A 84 -5.10 17.64 -1.12
C ILE A 84 -5.35 16.61 -0.01
N ALA A 85 -6.59 16.51 0.48
CA ALA A 85 -7.01 15.54 1.49
C ALA A 85 -6.56 14.11 1.18
N ASP A 86 -6.78 13.63 -0.05
CA ASP A 86 -6.37 12.29 -0.47
C ASP A 86 -4.87 12.07 -0.33
N SER A 87 -4.05 13.00 -0.82
CA SER A 87 -2.59 12.90 -0.74
C SER A 87 -2.07 12.88 0.69
N VAL A 88 -2.66 13.69 1.58
CA VAL A 88 -2.30 13.68 3.01
C VAL A 88 -2.75 12.39 3.67
N ALA A 89 -3.94 11.87 3.34
CA ALA A 89 -4.41 10.60 3.86
C ALA A 89 -3.51 9.42 3.41
N TRP A 90 -3.04 9.42 2.16
CA TRP A 90 -2.11 8.40 1.67
C TRP A 90 -0.79 8.41 2.45
N GLU A 91 -0.23 9.60 2.71
CA GLU A 91 1.02 9.71 3.45
C GLU A 91 0.86 9.35 4.93
N LEU A 92 -0.23 9.81 5.57
CA LEU A 92 -0.56 9.42 6.94
C LEU A 92 -0.73 7.90 7.03
N GLY A 93 -1.51 7.29 6.14
CA GLY A 93 -1.73 5.85 6.12
C GLY A 93 -0.44 5.07 5.95
N ARG A 94 0.48 5.52 5.08
CA ARG A 94 1.79 4.91 4.89
C ARG A 94 2.65 4.96 6.16
N GLN A 95 2.80 6.12 6.78
CA GLN A 95 3.61 6.27 8.00
C GLN A 95 3.00 5.52 9.20
N LEU A 96 1.68 5.37 9.23
CA LEU A 96 0.97 4.60 10.25
C LEU A 96 0.99 3.08 9.98
N GLY A 97 1.48 2.62 8.83
CA GLY A 97 1.53 1.19 8.47
C GLY A 97 0.19 0.62 8.00
N TYR A 98 -0.71 1.45 7.48
CA TYR A 98 -1.99 1.04 6.89
C TYR A 98 -1.98 1.06 5.36
N GLY A 99 -0.89 1.58 4.77
CA GLY A 99 -0.80 1.80 3.33
C GLY A 99 -1.45 3.11 2.89
N PRO A 100 -1.36 3.45 1.59
CA PRO A 100 -1.92 4.69 1.08
C PRO A 100 -3.45 4.58 0.94
N LEU A 101 -4.17 4.95 1.99
CA LEU A 101 -5.63 4.88 2.07
C LEU A 101 -6.28 6.24 1.79
N PRO A 102 -7.41 6.29 1.04
CA PRO A 102 -8.19 7.52 0.92
C PRO A 102 -8.78 7.93 2.28
N PRO A 103 -9.19 9.20 2.47
CA PRO A 103 -9.57 9.77 3.77
C PRO A 103 -10.57 8.91 4.55
N HIS A 104 -11.67 8.48 3.92
CA HIS A 104 -12.69 7.66 4.58
C HIS A 104 -12.16 6.31 5.08
N ARG A 105 -11.29 5.63 4.31
CA ARG A 105 -10.69 4.36 4.73
C ARG A 105 -9.65 4.54 5.82
N LEU A 106 -8.88 5.63 5.76
CA LEU A 106 -7.94 5.98 6.81
C LEU A 106 -8.69 6.22 8.12
N LEU A 107 -9.79 6.97 8.08
CA LEU A 107 -10.64 7.23 9.24
C LEU A 107 -11.20 5.93 9.84
N ASP A 108 -11.75 5.04 9.01
CA ASP A 108 -12.23 3.72 9.46
C ASP A 108 -11.11 2.93 10.15
N ARG A 109 -9.90 2.97 9.56
CA ARG A 109 -8.76 2.21 10.08
C ARG A 109 -8.23 2.78 11.39
N VAL A 110 -8.10 4.08 11.50
CA VAL A 110 -7.68 4.77 12.74
C VAL A 110 -8.75 4.62 13.81
N ALA A 111 -10.04 4.64 13.47
CA ALA A 111 -11.11 4.40 14.44
C ALA A 111 -11.07 2.97 15.02
N ALA A 112 -10.70 1.98 14.19
CA ALA A 112 -10.54 0.59 14.63
C ALA A 112 -9.25 0.33 15.43
N ASP A 113 -8.22 1.16 15.26
CA ASP A 113 -6.94 1.08 15.98
C ASP A 113 -6.84 2.19 17.04
N ALA A 114 -7.22 1.84 18.27
CA ALA A 114 -7.29 2.78 19.40
C ALA A 114 -5.94 3.14 20.03
N ARG A 115 -4.80 2.87 19.36
CA ARG A 115 -3.50 3.32 19.86
C ARG A 115 -3.44 4.86 19.87
N PRO A 116 -2.82 5.49 20.88
CA PRO A 116 -2.63 6.93 20.88
C PRO A 116 -1.87 7.39 19.61
N LEU A 117 -2.35 8.43 18.95
CA LEU A 117 -1.72 9.01 17.77
C LEU A 117 -1.47 10.51 17.99
N LEU A 118 -0.26 10.93 17.66
CA LEU A 118 0.14 12.32 17.56
C LEU A 118 0.60 12.61 16.13
N LEU A 119 -0.17 13.44 15.42
CA LEU A 119 0.07 13.79 14.03
C LEU A 119 0.70 15.19 13.92
N LEU A 120 1.60 15.38 12.97
CA LEU A 120 2.25 16.66 12.70
C LEU A 120 1.98 17.10 11.26
N LEU A 121 1.32 18.25 11.08
CA LEU A 121 0.88 18.78 9.79
C LEU A 121 1.47 20.17 9.53
N PRO A 122 2.76 20.26 9.15
CA PRO A 122 3.36 21.52 8.75
C PRO A 122 2.73 22.05 7.45
N ASP A 123 2.80 23.36 7.26
CA ASP A 123 2.33 24.07 6.07
C ASP A 123 0.84 23.83 5.70
N LEU A 124 -0.02 23.53 6.67
CA LEU A 124 -1.44 23.25 6.44
C LEU A 124 -2.17 24.39 5.70
N HIS A 125 -1.80 25.64 5.99
CA HIS A 125 -2.33 26.82 5.30
C HIS A 125 -1.91 26.95 3.82
N LEU A 126 -0.93 26.16 3.38
CA LEU A 126 -0.48 26.06 1.99
C LEU A 126 -0.99 24.78 1.33
N ALA A 127 -1.88 24.04 1.98
CA ALA A 127 -2.52 22.87 1.40
C ALA A 127 -3.40 23.24 0.21
N GLY A 128 -3.64 22.23 -0.62
CA GLY A 128 -4.40 22.37 -1.84
C GLY A 128 -3.59 22.94 -3.01
N ARG A 129 -4.09 22.68 -4.22
CA ARG A 129 -3.48 23.09 -5.48
C ARG A 129 -4.54 23.23 -6.57
N GLY A 130 -4.31 24.12 -7.52
CA GLY A 130 -5.24 24.43 -8.62
C GLY A 130 -5.85 25.84 -8.56
N PRO A 131 -6.86 26.13 -9.40
CA PRO A 131 -7.51 27.44 -9.48
C PRO A 131 -8.20 27.84 -8.17
N ALA A 132 -8.13 29.12 -7.83
CA ALA A 132 -8.80 29.65 -6.65
C ALA A 132 -10.33 29.44 -6.74
N GLY A 133 -10.94 29.02 -5.63
CA GLY A 133 -12.38 28.77 -5.54
C GLY A 133 -12.81 27.34 -5.90
N HIS A 134 -11.88 26.47 -6.29
CA HIS A 134 -12.15 25.04 -6.45
C HIS A 134 -11.77 24.29 -5.17
N ALA A 135 -12.53 23.24 -4.84
CA ALA A 135 -12.34 22.49 -3.58
C ALA A 135 -10.90 21.96 -3.38
N PRO A 136 -10.19 21.43 -4.41
CA PRO A 136 -8.81 20.96 -4.25
C PRO A 136 -7.80 22.06 -3.96
N ALA A 137 -8.12 23.33 -4.21
CA ALA A 137 -7.26 24.48 -3.95
C ALA A 137 -7.53 25.14 -2.59
N ASP A 138 -8.59 24.73 -1.89
CA ASP A 138 -8.97 25.27 -0.58
C ASP A 138 -8.38 24.41 0.55
N PRO A 139 -7.48 24.95 1.40
CA PRO A 139 -7.02 24.27 2.60
C PRO A 139 -8.16 23.82 3.53
N GLY A 140 -9.30 24.53 3.53
CA GLY A 140 -10.48 24.19 4.33
C GLY A 140 -11.03 22.80 4.01
N THR A 141 -11.00 22.39 2.73
CA THR A 141 -11.43 21.05 2.30
C THR A 141 -10.65 19.95 3.02
N LEU A 142 -9.32 20.11 3.15
CA LEU A 142 -8.49 19.14 3.87
C LEU A 142 -8.83 19.09 5.36
N VAL A 143 -9.08 20.27 5.96
CA VAL A 143 -9.47 20.38 7.36
C VAL A 143 -10.78 19.63 7.60
N ASP A 144 -11.79 19.87 6.77
CA ASP A 144 -13.15 19.33 6.93
C ASP A 144 -13.23 17.83 6.61
N GLU A 145 -12.56 17.37 5.55
CA GLU A 145 -12.65 15.97 5.10
C GLU A 145 -11.76 15.01 5.89
N LEU A 146 -10.67 15.51 6.50
CA LEU A 146 -9.65 14.67 7.11
C LEU A 146 -9.29 15.08 8.54
N LEU A 147 -8.82 16.32 8.76
CA LEU A 147 -8.25 16.70 10.06
C LEU A 147 -9.32 16.73 11.17
N VAL A 148 -10.45 17.38 10.95
CA VAL A 148 -11.53 17.48 11.94
C VAL A 148 -12.12 16.10 12.26
N PRO A 149 -12.45 15.24 11.27
CA PRO A 149 -12.86 13.86 11.54
C PRO A 149 -11.84 13.05 12.35
N LEU A 150 -10.53 13.18 12.04
CA LEU A 150 -9.47 12.53 12.81
C LEU A 150 -9.45 13.00 14.28
N LEU A 151 -9.54 14.32 14.52
CA LEU A 151 -9.57 14.90 15.87
C LEU A 151 -10.84 14.53 16.67
N GLY A 152 -11.91 14.14 15.97
CA GLY A 152 -13.11 13.58 16.57
C GLY A 152 -12.85 12.25 17.30
N LEU A 153 -11.82 11.50 16.89
CA LEU A 153 -11.41 10.25 17.52
C LEU A 153 -10.67 10.54 18.85
N PRO A 154 -11.00 9.83 19.94
CA PRO A 154 -10.52 10.18 21.27
C PRO A 154 -9.02 10.02 21.47
N HIS A 155 -8.40 9.11 20.72
CA HIS A 155 -6.99 8.76 20.79
C HIS A 155 -6.11 9.54 19.83
N VAL A 156 -6.66 10.51 19.08
CA VAL A 156 -5.91 11.27 18.07
C VAL A 156 -5.70 12.71 18.53
N ARG A 157 -4.44 13.16 18.49
CA ARG A 157 -4.03 14.55 18.68
C ARG A 157 -3.22 15.02 17.47
N ALA A 158 -3.24 16.32 17.19
CA ALA A 158 -2.49 16.87 16.07
C ALA A 158 -1.84 18.22 16.40
N VAL A 159 -0.68 18.46 15.82
CA VAL A 159 -0.01 19.77 15.77
C VAL A 159 -0.04 20.25 14.32
N ALA A 160 -0.58 21.45 14.07
CA ALA A 160 -0.71 22.03 12.73
C ALA A 160 -0.03 23.40 12.61
N GLU A 161 0.60 23.67 11.46
CA GLU A 161 1.18 24.98 11.14
C GLU A 161 0.28 25.77 10.17
N THR A 162 -0.29 26.89 10.61
CA THR A 162 -1.25 27.67 9.79
C THR A 162 -0.76 29.06 9.36
N GLY A 163 0.50 29.40 9.59
CA GLY A 163 0.98 30.76 9.31
C GLY A 163 0.22 31.79 10.15
N THR A 164 -0.41 32.76 9.50
CA THR A 164 -1.24 33.81 10.14
C THR A 164 -2.74 33.64 9.84
N THR A 165 -3.15 32.52 9.23
CA THR A 165 -4.54 32.30 8.85
C THR A 165 -5.40 31.90 10.03
N ALA A 166 -6.70 32.25 9.96
CA ALA A 166 -7.75 31.84 10.89
C ALA A 166 -8.32 30.44 10.58
N LEU A 167 -7.64 29.64 9.75
CA LEU A 167 -8.14 28.37 9.17
C LEU A 167 -8.68 27.37 10.21
N LEU A 168 -8.11 27.39 11.43
CA LEU A 168 -8.44 26.44 12.50
C LEU A 168 -9.07 27.12 13.74
N ASP A 169 -9.54 28.37 13.63
CA ASP A 169 -10.11 29.09 14.78
C ASP A 169 -11.37 28.41 15.33
N ASP A 170 -12.20 27.84 14.45
CA ASP A 170 -13.45 27.18 14.82
C ASP A 170 -13.23 25.81 15.51
N ALA A 171 -12.00 25.29 15.49
CA ALA A 171 -11.65 23.99 16.08
C ALA A 171 -11.20 24.08 17.57
N ASP A 172 -11.33 25.25 18.21
CA ASP A 172 -10.91 25.55 19.59
C ASP A 172 -9.49 25.03 19.94
N PRO A 173 -8.45 25.41 19.18
CA PRO A 173 -7.12 24.87 19.35
C PRO A 173 -6.37 25.45 20.55
N HIS A 174 -5.39 24.70 21.06
CA HIS A 174 -4.30 25.28 21.84
C HIS A 174 -3.37 26.06 20.91
N VAL A 175 -3.24 27.38 21.08
CA VAL A 175 -2.46 28.21 20.17
C VAL A 175 -1.09 28.55 20.75
N ILE A 176 -0.04 28.25 20.00
CA ILE A 176 1.33 28.72 20.23
C ILE A 176 1.64 29.73 19.14
N ASP A 177 1.54 31.02 19.49
CA ASP A 177 1.84 32.11 18.57
C ASP A 177 3.29 32.56 18.76
N LEU A 178 4.09 32.39 17.72
CA LEU A 178 5.46 32.88 17.71
C LEU A 178 5.51 34.39 17.48
N GLY A 179 4.48 35.01 16.89
CA GLY A 179 4.43 36.42 16.48
C GLY A 179 5.04 36.69 15.10
N GLU A 180 5.05 37.95 14.69
CA GLU A 180 5.43 38.37 13.33
C GLU A 180 6.94 38.54 13.10
N ALA A 181 7.75 38.63 14.17
CA ALA A 181 9.18 38.88 14.03
C ALA A 181 9.91 37.66 13.44
N PRO A 182 10.81 37.85 12.46
CA PRO A 182 11.57 36.76 11.86
C PRO A 182 12.51 36.12 12.88
N TRP A 183 12.86 34.85 12.63
CA TRP A 183 13.83 34.09 13.40
C TRP A 183 15.25 34.71 13.24
N PRO A 184 16.11 34.69 14.28
CA PRO A 184 17.48 35.20 14.19
C PRO A 184 18.27 34.56 13.04
N ASP A 185 18.98 35.35 12.24
CA ASP A 185 19.74 34.87 11.06
C ASP A 185 18.90 34.18 9.98
N ALA A 186 17.56 34.33 10.00
CA ALA A 186 16.72 33.87 8.91
C ALA A 186 17.13 34.58 7.60
N ALA A 187 17.43 33.79 6.57
CA ALA A 187 17.58 34.34 5.23
C ALA A 187 16.31 35.12 4.88
N PRO A 188 16.42 36.32 4.27
CA PRO A 188 15.24 37.06 3.84
C PRO A 188 14.40 36.14 2.95
N PRO A 189 13.10 36.00 3.22
CA PRO A 189 12.27 35.09 2.45
C PRO A 189 12.32 35.50 0.97
N PRO A 190 12.34 34.55 0.02
CA PRO A 190 12.06 34.90 -1.37
C PRO A 190 10.74 35.68 -1.41
N ALA A 191 10.67 36.73 -2.23
CA ALA A 191 9.49 37.61 -2.31
C ALA A 191 8.18 36.79 -2.41
N ALA A 192 7.08 37.35 -1.90
CA ALA A 192 5.80 36.66 -1.70
C ALA A 192 5.13 36.17 -3.01
N SER A 193 5.67 35.10 -3.59
CA SER A 193 5.10 34.20 -4.57
C SER A 193 6.14 33.11 -4.86
N ALA A 194 6.06 31.98 -4.15
CA ALA A 194 6.37 30.69 -4.76
C ALA A 194 5.09 30.04 -5.31
N LYS A 195 4.03 30.84 -5.54
CA LYS A 195 3.30 30.70 -6.81
C LYS A 195 4.34 30.90 -7.92
N ALA A 196 4.23 30.10 -8.98
CA ALA A 196 5.13 30.03 -10.13
C ALA A 196 5.93 31.33 -10.37
N PRO A 197 7.18 31.27 -10.87
CA PRO A 197 7.77 32.47 -11.48
C PRO A 197 6.67 33.15 -12.31
N ASP A 198 6.59 34.49 -12.33
CA ASP A 198 5.64 35.28 -13.15
C ASP A 198 5.67 34.94 -14.68
N ALA A 199 6.33 33.84 -15.06
CA ALA A 199 6.16 33.10 -16.27
C ALA A 199 4.70 32.67 -16.44
N ASP A 200 4.03 33.34 -17.37
CA ASP A 200 2.80 32.86 -17.96
C ASP A 200 2.96 31.44 -18.53
N ALA A 201 1.84 30.73 -18.70
CA ALA A 201 1.84 29.37 -19.26
C ALA A 201 2.59 29.30 -20.60
N ALA A 202 2.51 30.36 -21.43
CA ALA A 202 3.19 30.46 -22.71
C ALA A 202 4.73 30.41 -22.57
N SER A 203 5.31 31.13 -21.61
CA SER A 203 6.74 31.12 -21.32
C SER A 203 7.20 29.76 -20.80
N LEU A 204 6.41 29.13 -19.94
CA LEU A 204 6.69 27.77 -19.45
C LEU A 204 6.66 26.75 -20.60
N PHE A 205 5.67 26.83 -21.51
CA PHE A 205 5.61 25.98 -22.71
C PHE A 205 6.79 26.21 -23.65
N ALA A 206 7.21 27.47 -23.85
CA ALA A 206 8.33 27.82 -24.72
C ALA A 206 9.67 27.29 -24.18
N ALA A 207 9.79 27.11 -22.87
CA ALA A 207 10.97 26.56 -22.22
C ALA A 207 11.10 25.03 -22.34
N VAL A 208 10.02 24.31 -22.70
CA VAL A 208 10.04 22.85 -22.85
C VAL A 208 10.69 22.49 -24.19
N PRO A 209 11.83 21.76 -24.19
CA PRO A 209 12.48 21.33 -25.43
C PRO A 209 11.55 20.47 -26.27
N ARG A 210 11.69 20.54 -27.60
CA ARG A 210 10.88 19.74 -28.52
C ARG A 210 11.75 18.91 -29.47
N THR A 211 11.27 17.74 -29.83
CA THR A 211 11.85 16.91 -30.90
C THR A 211 11.63 17.56 -32.27
N ALA A 212 12.32 17.06 -33.31
CA ALA A 212 12.19 17.57 -34.68
C ALA A 212 10.77 17.45 -35.25
N ASP A 213 9.98 16.49 -34.77
CA ASP A 213 8.57 16.28 -35.09
C ASP A 213 7.61 17.04 -34.14
N GLY A 214 8.14 17.90 -33.26
CA GLY A 214 7.36 18.84 -32.45
C GLY A 214 6.82 18.29 -31.12
N ARG A 215 7.17 17.06 -30.72
CA ARG A 215 6.80 16.48 -29.42
C ARG A 215 7.61 17.09 -28.29
N ALA A 216 6.99 17.32 -27.14
CA ALA A 216 7.67 17.82 -25.95
C ALA A 216 8.63 16.76 -25.37
N ARG A 217 9.82 17.20 -24.95
CA ARG A 217 10.79 16.41 -24.22
C ARG A 217 10.77 16.79 -22.75
N TRP A 218 9.87 16.14 -22.02
CA TRP A 218 9.63 16.42 -20.60
C TRP A 218 10.75 15.93 -19.69
N ASP A 219 11.48 14.91 -20.10
CA ASP A 219 12.72 14.42 -19.47
C ASP A 219 13.81 15.51 -19.40
N GLU A 220 13.84 16.42 -20.37
CA GLU A 220 14.78 17.53 -20.42
C GLU A 220 14.16 18.89 -20.06
N ALA A 221 12.88 18.90 -19.66
CA ALA A 221 12.19 20.14 -19.34
C ALA A 221 12.76 20.75 -18.04
N PRO A 222 12.92 22.09 -17.98
CA PRO A 222 13.33 22.77 -16.76
C PRO A 222 12.43 22.41 -15.58
N PRO A 223 12.96 22.20 -14.36
CA PRO A 223 12.15 21.84 -13.19
C PRO A 223 10.97 22.78 -12.96
N ALA A 224 11.17 24.09 -13.12
CA ALA A 224 10.09 25.07 -13.00
C ALA A 224 8.97 24.89 -14.04
N ALA A 225 9.31 24.48 -15.27
CA ALA A 225 8.31 24.19 -16.30
C ALA A 225 7.53 22.92 -15.96
N ARG A 226 8.21 21.85 -15.53
CA ARG A 226 7.52 20.62 -15.07
C ARG A 226 6.59 20.92 -13.91
N GLU A 227 7.09 21.62 -12.90
CA GLU A 227 6.38 21.87 -11.65
C GLU A 227 5.15 22.77 -11.83
N HIS A 228 5.24 23.84 -12.63
CA HIS A 228 4.23 24.90 -12.57
C HIS A 228 3.31 25.02 -13.80
N ILE A 229 3.61 24.33 -14.90
CA ILE A 229 2.86 24.53 -16.15
C ILE A 229 1.41 24.07 -16.08
N LEU A 230 1.10 23.02 -15.31
CA LEU A 230 -0.28 22.59 -15.10
C LEU A 230 -1.07 23.64 -14.31
N ASP A 231 -0.50 24.17 -13.23
CA ASP A 231 -1.16 25.23 -12.44
C ASP A 231 -1.40 26.49 -13.29
N ALA A 232 -0.40 26.88 -14.08
CA ALA A 232 -0.48 28.03 -14.97
C ALA A 232 -1.56 27.86 -16.06
N THR A 233 -1.72 26.66 -16.61
CA THR A 233 -2.76 26.36 -17.62
C THR A 233 -4.15 26.25 -17.02
N LEU A 234 -4.29 25.70 -15.81
CA LEU A 234 -5.58 25.66 -15.11
C LEU A 234 -6.10 27.06 -14.76
N ALA A 235 -5.21 28.04 -14.60
CA ALA A 235 -5.57 29.42 -14.34
C ALA A 235 -6.01 30.22 -15.58
N THR A 236 -5.89 29.67 -16.80
CA THR A 236 -6.30 30.38 -18.03
C THR A 236 -7.81 30.28 -18.29
N GLU A 237 -8.40 31.33 -18.86
CA GLU A 237 -9.83 31.38 -19.22
C GLU A 237 -10.16 30.60 -20.52
N ASP A 238 -9.53 29.46 -20.76
CA ASP A 238 -9.64 28.66 -21.99
C ASP A 238 -10.58 27.45 -21.88
N GLY A 239 -11.34 27.38 -20.78
CA GLY A 239 -12.24 26.27 -20.47
C GLY A 239 -11.52 24.96 -20.15
N GLY A 240 -10.23 25.00 -19.78
CA GLY A 240 -9.43 23.83 -19.44
C GLY A 240 -8.87 23.09 -20.65
N THR A 241 -8.87 23.72 -21.83
CA THR A 241 -8.40 23.10 -23.07
C THR A 241 -6.89 22.81 -23.02
N ALA A 242 -6.07 23.77 -22.59
CA ALA A 242 -4.63 23.62 -22.46
C ALA A 242 -4.27 22.61 -21.38
N ALA A 243 -4.94 22.66 -20.22
CA ALA A 243 -4.76 21.70 -19.14
C ALA A 243 -5.13 20.28 -19.59
N GLY A 244 -6.26 20.12 -20.30
CA GLY A 244 -6.68 18.84 -20.87
C GLY A 244 -5.70 18.30 -21.91
N SER A 245 -5.12 19.15 -22.75
CA SER A 245 -4.06 18.77 -23.68
C SER A 245 -2.78 18.33 -22.98
N LEU A 246 -2.44 18.97 -21.86
CA LEU A 246 -1.27 18.63 -21.05
C LEU A 246 -1.47 17.28 -20.34
N LEU A 247 -2.65 17.05 -19.76
CA LEU A 247 -3.04 15.78 -19.15
C LEU A 247 -3.17 14.63 -20.18
N ALA A 248 -3.36 14.96 -21.45
CA ALA A 248 -3.33 14.00 -22.55
C ALA A 248 -1.92 13.60 -23.01
N ASP A 249 -0.86 14.31 -22.59
CA ASP A 249 0.53 14.04 -22.96
C ASP A 249 1.14 12.98 -22.01
N PRO A 250 1.45 11.76 -22.50
CA PRO A 250 2.07 10.71 -21.68
C PRO A 250 3.41 11.13 -21.06
N GLY A 251 4.17 11.99 -21.74
CA GLY A 251 5.45 12.50 -21.22
C GLY A 251 5.24 13.41 -20.02
N PHE A 252 4.20 14.25 -20.04
CA PHE A 252 3.87 15.07 -18.88
C PHE A 252 3.37 14.23 -17.71
N LEU A 253 2.55 13.20 -17.95
CA LEU A 253 2.13 12.27 -16.90
C LEU A 253 3.32 11.55 -16.24
N LEU A 254 4.35 11.24 -17.04
CA LEU A 254 5.57 10.60 -16.56
C LEU A 254 6.48 11.55 -15.77
N TYR A 255 6.75 12.76 -16.24
CA TYR A 255 7.76 13.64 -15.63
C TYR A 255 7.20 14.86 -14.88
N GLY A 256 5.89 15.10 -14.96
CA GLY A 256 5.21 16.18 -14.25
C GLY A 256 4.92 15.85 -12.78
N PRO A 257 4.65 16.87 -11.95
CA PRO A 257 4.41 16.72 -10.52
C PRO A 257 3.18 15.86 -10.24
N ALA A 258 3.38 14.73 -9.55
CA ALA A 258 2.26 13.87 -9.15
C ALA A 258 1.23 14.61 -8.31
N THR A 259 1.66 15.53 -7.44
CA THR A 259 0.77 16.32 -6.58
C THR A 259 -0.15 17.24 -7.38
N ALA A 260 0.38 17.94 -8.39
CA ALA A 260 -0.43 18.80 -9.26
C ALA A 260 -1.42 17.99 -10.12
N ILE A 261 -0.95 16.90 -10.72
CA ILE A 261 -1.80 16.05 -11.56
C ILE A 261 -2.91 15.42 -10.70
N THR A 262 -2.59 14.99 -9.48
CA THR A 262 -3.58 14.44 -8.54
C THR A 262 -4.63 15.48 -8.16
N ALA A 263 -4.22 16.70 -7.80
CA ALA A 263 -5.17 17.77 -7.45
C ALA A 263 -6.08 18.13 -8.64
N ALA A 264 -5.52 18.25 -9.84
CA ALA A 264 -6.28 18.51 -11.06
C ALA A 264 -7.26 17.38 -11.40
N LEU A 265 -6.84 16.11 -11.24
CA LEU A 265 -7.69 14.94 -11.47
C LEU A 265 -8.59 14.58 -10.29
N HIS A 266 -8.51 15.28 -9.16
CA HIS A 266 -9.52 15.22 -8.11
C HIS A 266 -10.68 16.18 -8.41
N ASP A 267 -10.40 17.33 -9.03
CA ASP A 267 -11.45 18.26 -9.46
C ASP A 267 -12.28 17.68 -10.62
N PRO A 268 -13.58 17.42 -10.44
CA PRO A 268 -14.43 16.91 -11.52
C PRO A 268 -14.61 17.92 -12.67
N ALA A 269 -14.37 19.21 -12.45
CA ALA A 269 -14.48 20.24 -13.47
C ALA A 269 -13.28 20.25 -14.44
N THR A 270 -12.15 19.67 -14.06
CA THR A 270 -10.97 19.62 -14.94
C THR A 270 -11.21 18.70 -16.13
N VAL A 271 -10.93 19.19 -17.34
CA VAL A 271 -11.03 18.39 -18.56
C VAL A 271 -9.90 17.36 -18.58
N ALA A 272 -10.25 16.07 -18.65
CA ALA A 272 -9.29 14.98 -18.69
C ALA A 272 -9.66 13.94 -19.77
N PRO A 273 -8.67 13.30 -20.41
CA PRO A 273 -8.92 12.18 -21.32
C PRO A 273 -9.73 11.05 -20.68
N ALA A 274 -10.52 10.35 -21.50
CA ALA A 274 -11.29 9.19 -21.05
C ALA A 274 -10.38 8.13 -20.41
N GLY A 275 -10.80 7.62 -19.25
CA GLY A 275 -10.05 6.61 -18.49
C GLY A 275 -8.86 7.15 -17.69
N LEU A 276 -8.38 8.38 -17.91
CA LEU A 276 -7.21 8.92 -17.20
C LEU A 276 -7.42 8.96 -15.69
N ARG A 277 -8.59 9.40 -15.22
CA ARG A 277 -8.90 9.42 -13.78
C ARG A 277 -8.79 8.03 -13.16
N ALA A 278 -9.41 7.03 -13.78
CA ALA A 278 -9.32 5.64 -13.30
C ALA A 278 -7.88 5.09 -13.31
N ILE A 279 -7.05 5.47 -14.28
CA ILE A 279 -5.61 5.11 -14.30
C ILE A 279 -4.89 5.81 -13.14
N TRP A 280 -5.16 7.10 -12.96
CA TRP A 280 -4.50 7.91 -11.95
C TRP A 280 -4.90 7.53 -10.54
N ASP A 281 -6.17 7.20 -10.29
CA ASP A 281 -6.68 6.71 -8.99
C ASP A 281 -5.94 5.45 -8.53
N ARG A 282 -5.50 4.60 -9.47
CA ARG A 282 -4.69 3.40 -9.21
C ARG A 282 -3.21 3.72 -8.98
N ALA A 283 -2.68 4.73 -9.67
CA ALA A 283 -1.25 5.07 -9.65
C ALA A 283 -0.88 6.05 -8.52
N ALA A 284 -1.65 7.13 -8.36
CA ALA A 284 -1.37 8.27 -7.49
C ALA A 284 -1.06 7.90 -6.02
N PRO A 285 -1.77 6.92 -5.41
CA PRO A 285 -1.42 6.46 -4.06
C PRO A 285 0.05 6.03 -3.94
N HIS A 286 0.63 5.45 -4.99
CA HIS A 286 2.02 4.99 -5.03
C HIS A 286 3.00 6.05 -5.56
N LEU A 287 2.51 7.03 -6.32
CA LEU A 287 3.34 8.13 -6.84
C LEU A 287 3.56 9.26 -5.82
N SER A 288 2.70 9.37 -4.80
CA SER A 288 2.76 10.41 -3.77
C SER A 288 4.05 10.38 -2.93
N GLY A 289 4.68 9.20 -2.78
CA GLY A 289 5.92 9.02 -2.00
C GLY A 289 7.19 8.78 -2.82
N SER A 290 7.11 8.70 -4.16
CA SER A 290 8.19 8.22 -5.03
C SER A 290 8.77 9.32 -5.94
N ALA A 291 9.08 10.49 -5.38
CA ALA A 291 9.34 11.70 -6.17
C ALA A 291 10.53 11.61 -7.15
N ASP A 292 11.47 10.66 -6.97
CA ASP A 292 12.79 10.73 -7.62
C ASP A 292 13.20 9.51 -8.49
N ASP A 293 12.30 8.56 -8.79
CA ASP A 293 12.60 7.43 -9.68
C ASP A 293 11.65 7.33 -10.89
N ASP A 294 12.16 7.80 -12.03
CA ASP A 294 11.45 7.76 -13.32
C ASP A 294 11.11 6.33 -13.77
N LEU A 295 11.95 5.34 -13.47
CA LEU A 295 11.72 3.95 -13.86
C LEU A 295 10.61 3.33 -13.00
N ALA A 296 10.64 3.57 -11.68
CA ALA A 296 9.58 3.12 -10.78
C ALA A 296 8.24 3.77 -11.14
N ARG A 297 8.25 5.08 -11.42
CA ARG A 297 7.06 5.80 -11.87
C ARG A 297 6.53 5.27 -13.20
N ALA A 298 7.41 5.00 -14.17
CA ALA A 298 7.02 4.39 -15.44
C ALA A 298 6.40 3.00 -15.22
N ALA A 299 6.94 2.17 -14.33
CA ALA A 299 6.40 0.85 -14.01
C ALA A 299 4.99 0.94 -13.38
N VAL A 300 4.78 1.84 -12.42
CA VAL A 300 3.47 2.09 -11.81
C VAL A 300 2.46 2.60 -12.84
N LEU A 301 2.83 3.60 -13.65
CA LEU A 301 1.97 4.13 -14.70
C LEU A 301 1.66 3.08 -15.77
N HIS A 302 2.63 2.25 -16.15
CA HIS A 302 2.42 1.14 -17.08
C HIS A 302 1.40 0.14 -16.54
N ALA A 303 1.56 -0.27 -15.28
CA ALA A 303 0.66 -1.20 -14.61
C ALA A 303 -0.76 -0.65 -14.43
N ALA A 304 -0.90 0.65 -14.16
CA ALA A 304 -2.20 1.30 -14.05
C ALA A 304 -2.86 1.55 -15.42
N ALA A 305 -2.09 1.86 -16.46
CA ALA A 305 -2.60 2.16 -17.80
C ALA A 305 -3.06 0.92 -18.57
N LEU A 306 -2.51 -0.25 -18.22
CA LEU A 306 -2.77 -1.52 -18.90
C LEU A 306 -4.28 -1.82 -18.95
N ALA A 307 -4.75 -2.28 -20.11
CA ALA A 307 -6.17 -2.49 -20.43
C ALA A 307 -7.09 -1.25 -20.37
N THR A 308 -6.56 -0.05 -20.08
CA THR A 308 -7.34 1.20 -20.06
C THR A 308 -6.91 2.20 -21.14
N SER A 309 -5.60 2.42 -21.33
CA SER A 309 -5.05 3.36 -22.32
C SER A 309 -3.88 2.75 -23.09
N PRO A 310 -4.10 2.28 -24.33
CA PRO A 310 -3.03 1.76 -25.17
C PRO A 310 -1.93 2.79 -25.44
N THR A 311 -2.31 4.06 -25.64
CA THR A 311 -1.36 5.16 -25.91
C THR A 311 -0.39 5.38 -24.77
N LEU A 312 -0.89 5.48 -23.53
CA LEU A 312 -0.03 5.66 -22.36
C LEU A 312 0.82 4.40 -22.13
N THR A 313 0.19 3.21 -22.21
CA THR A 313 0.86 1.91 -22.04
C THR A 313 2.08 1.78 -22.96
N GLU A 314 1.91 1.97 -24.27
CA GLU A 314 3.02 1.84 -25.23
C GLU A 314 4.09 2.93 -25.05
N TYR A 315 3.71 4.13 -24.61
CA TYR A 315 4.67 5.20 -24.39
C TYR A 315 5.61 4.89 -23.21
N VAL A 316 5.08 4.43 -22.07
CA VAL A 316 5.89 4.19 -20.86
C VAL A 316 6.56 2.82 -20.83
N ARG A 317 6.08 1.85 -21.62
CA ARG A 317 6.58 0.46 -21.68
C ARG A 317 8.12 0.37 -21.73
N PRO A 318 8.85 1.10 -22.61
CA PRO A 318 10.31 0.95 -22.70
C PRO A 318 11.07 1.34 -21.43
N LEU A 319 10.52 2.27 -20.63
CA LEU A 319 11.08 2.65 -19.33
C LEU A 319 10.65 1.67 -18.24
N ALA A 320 9.38 1.25 -18.24
CA ALA A 320 8.87 0.25 -17.30
C ALA A 320 9.63 -1.08 -17.38
N GLU A 321 9.95 -1.57 -18.58
CA GLU A 321 10.73 -2.81 -18.79
C GLU A 321 12.19 -2.72 -18.29
N ARG A 322 12.70 -1.49 -18.11
CA ARG A 322 14.01 -1.26 -17.49
C ARG A 322 13.94 -1.26 -15.96
N HIS A 323 12.76 -1.25 -15.36
CA HIS A 323 12.60 -1.35 -13.91
C HIS A 323 12.79 -2.82 -13.43
N LEU A 324 12.80 -3.03 -12.11
CA LEU A 324 12.93 -4.36 -11.49
C LEU A 324 11.72 -5.27 -11.76
N TRP A 325 10.59 -4.67 -12.12
CA TRP A 325 9.36 -5.36 -12.47
C TRP A 325 8.58 -4.55 -13.51
N THR A 326 7.77 -5.24 -14.32
CA THR A 326 6.85 -4.61 -15.28
C THR A 326 5.54 -5.38 -15.34
N ALA A 327 4.42 -4.69 -15.53
CA ALA A 327 3.15 -5.35 -15.79
C ALA A 327 3.12 -6.00 -17.19
N VAL A 328 2.53 -7.18 -17.30
CA VAL A 328 2.44 -7.95 -18.55
C VAL A 328 1.04 -7.85 -19.16
N TRP A 329 0.01 -8.13 -18.35
CA TRP A 329 -1.40 -8.02 -18.71
C TRP A 329 -2.25 -7.73 -17.48
N ALA A 330 -3.46 -7.18 -17.70
CA ALA A 330 -4.41 -6.82 -16.66
C ALA A 330 -5.85 -7.01 -17.17
N HIS A 331 -6.72 -7.55 -16.31
CA HIS A 331 -8.16 -7.74 -16.54
C HIS A 331 -8.94 -7.19 -15.34
N HIS A 332 -9.22 -5.88 -15.34
CA HIS A 332 -9.80 -5.16 -14.19
C HIS A 332 -11.23 -5.60 -13.82
N ASP A 333 -12.00 -6.08 -14.80
CA ASP A 333 -13.42 -6.44 -14.62
C ASP A 333 -13.65 -7.94 -14.43
N VAL A 334 -12.62 -8.68 -14.02
CA VAL A 334 -12.70 -10.12 -13.73
C VAL A 334 -12.36 -10.36 -12.25
N PRO A 335 -13.27 -10.05 -11.31
CA PRO A 335 -13.03 -10.30 -9.90
C PRO A 335 -12.79 -11.79 -9.65
N ALA A 336 -11.69 -12.08 -8.98
CA ALA A 336 -11.27 -13.45 -8.69
C ALA A 336 -10.98 -13.59 -7.20
N ALA A 337 -11.68 -14.54 -6.58
CA ALA A 337 -11.60 -14.81 -5.15
C ALA A 337 -10.34 -15.60 -4.79
N ALA A 338 -9.93 -16.51 -5.67
CA ALA A 338 -8.70 -17.29 -5.55
C ALA A 338 -8.17 -17.72 -6.92
N HIS A 339 -6.87 -17.99 -6.99
CA HIS A 339 -6.28 -18.67 -8.13
C HIS A 339 -5.08 -19.53 -7.70
N CYS A 340 -4.74 -20.54 -8.51
CA CYS A 340 -3.52 -21.33 -8.35
C CYS A 340 -2.96 -21.73 -9.73
N HIS A 341 -1.67 -22.07 -9.79
CA HIS A 341 -1.11 -22.76 -10.95
C HIS A 341 -1.61 -24.21 -11.01
N LEU A 342 -1.80 -24.73 -12.23
CA LEU A 342 -2.03 -26.16 -12.43
C LEU A 342 -0.69 -26.89 -12.57
N PRO A 343 -0.41 -27.89 -11.71
CA PRO A 343 0.83 -28.67 -11.81
C PRO A 343 0.99 -29.30 -13.19
N ARG A 344 2.23 -29.34 -13.70
CA ARG A 344 2.62 -29.96 -14.99
C ARG A 344 1.97 -29.33 -16.24
N GLN A 345 1.21 -28.25 -16.10
CA GLN A 345 0.73 -27.41 -17.20
C GLN A 345 1.29 -26.00 -17.04
N ASP A 346 2.60 -25.88 -17.27
CA ASP A 346 3.29 -24.59 -17.26
C ASP A 346 2.53 -23.61 -18.16
N GLY A 347 2.02 -22.53 -17.56
CA GLY A 347 1.24 -21.52 -18.27
C GLY A 347 -0.27 -21.59 -18.14
N THR A 348 -0.84 -22.49 -17.32
CA THR A 348 -2.28 -22.48 -17.01
C THR A 348 -2.56 -22.10 -15.55
N LEU A 349 -3.57 -21.26 -15.35
CA LEU A 349 -4.12 -20.87 -14.06
C LEU A 349 -5.52 -21.45 -13.90
N LEU A 350 -5.84 -21.93 -12.71
CA LEU A 350 -7.20 -22.16 -12.28
C LEU A 350 -7.66 -20.96 -11.44
N VAL A 351 -8.77 -20.35 -11.83
CA VAL A 351 -9.29 -19.13 -11.21
C VAL A 351 -10.71 -19.38 -10.73
N ALA A 352 -10.99 -19.05 -9.46
CA ALA A 352 -12.33 -19.01 -8.91
C ALA A 352 -12.86 -17.58 -8.97
N ASP A 353 -13.97 -17.35 -9.68
CA ASP A 353 -14.62 -16.05 -9.71
C ASP A 353 -15.39 -15.75 -8.41
N ALA A 354 -15.86 -14.51 -8.24
CA ALA A 354 -16.63 -14.11 -7.06
C ALA A 354 -17.97 -14.86 -6.88
N LEU A 355 -18.45 -15.55 -7.93
CA LEU A 355 -19.64 -16.41 -7.89
C LEU A 355 -19.28 -17.89 -7.67
N GLY A 356 -18.00 -18.20 -7.45
CA GLY A 356 -17.47 -19.53 -7.19
C GLY A 356 -17.40 -20.44 -8.40
N ARG A 357 -17.52 -19.91 -9.61
CA ARG A 357 -17.29 -20.71 -10.83
C ARG A 357 -15.79 -20.80 -11.07
N LEU A 358 -15.36 -21.97 -11.51
CA LEU A 358 -13.96 -22.24 -11.81
C LEU A 358 -13.70 -22.10 -13.31
N HIS A 359 -12.65 -21.37 -13.65
CA HIS A 359 -12.23 -21.10 -15.02
C HIS A 359 -10.76 -21.41 -15.19
N ARG A 360 -10.39 -21.91 -16.37
CA ARG A 360 -8.98 -22.00 -16.78
C ARG A 360 -8.61 -20.72 -17.50
N HIS A 361 -7.43 -20.20 -17.18
CA HIS A 361 -6.86 -19.02 -17.80
C HIS A 361 -5.45 -19.33 -18.30
N ASP A 362 -5.07 -18.74 -19.44
CA ASP A 362 -3.69 -18.70 -19.88
C ASP A 362 -2.91 -17.73 -18.96
N ALA A 363 -1.82 -18.20 -18.36
CA ALA A 363 -1.01 -17.39 -17.44
C ALA A 363 -0.19 -16.31 -18.16
N GLY A 364 0.01 -16.45 -19.47
CA GLY A 364 0.74 -15.50 -20.31
C GLY A 364 -0.10 -14.34 -20.80
N THR A 365 -1.42 -14.51 -20.95
CA THR A 365 -2.35 -13.47 -21.45
C THR A 365 -3.47 -13.10 -20.47
N GLY A 366 -3.73 -13.96 -19.48
CA GLY A 366 -4.88 -13.87 -18.58
C GLY A 366 -6.21 -14.25 -19.23
N GLU A 367 -6.22 -14.62 -20.52
CA GLU A 367 -7.45 -14.97 -21.22
C GLU A 367 -8.04 -16.27 -20.71
N ARG A 368 -9.37 -16.29 -20.60
CA ARG A 368 -10.10 -17.50 -20.20
C ARG A 368 -10.08 -18.54 -21.32
N THR A 369 -9.50 -19.70 -21.05
CA THR A 369 -9.38 -20.83 -21.97
C THR A 369 -10.44 -21.90 -21.79
N GLY A 370 -11.08 -21.98 -20.62
CA GLY A 370 -12.11 -22.98 -20.35
C GLY A 370 -12.86 -22.79 -19.04
N VAL A 371 -13.86 -23.64 -18.81
CA VAL A 371 -14.66 -23.70 -17.57
C VAL A 371 -14.46 -25.06 -16.95
N VAL A 372 -14.28 -25.11 -15.63
CA VAL A 372 -14.19 -26.33 -14.84
C VAL A 372 -15.50 -26.49 -14.06
N PRO A 373 -16.19 -27.64 -14.16
CA PRO A 373 -17.38 -27.90 -13.35
C PRO A 373 -17.04 -27.80 -11.86
N ALA A 374 -17.87 -27.07 -11.11
CA ALA A 374 -17.71 -26.90 -9.67
C ALA A 374 -19.08 -27.06 -8.97
N PRO A 375 -19.10 -27.54 -7.71
CA PRO A 375 -20.33 -27.66 -6.94
C PRO A 375 -21.08 -26.32 -6.84
N ALA A 376 -22.40 -26.36 -7.04
CA ALA A 376 -23.22 -25.17 -6.92
C ALA A 376 -23.20 -24.63 -5.48
N GLY A 377 -23.10 -23.30 -5.34
CA GLY A 377 -23.14 -22.61 -4.04
C GLY A 377 -21.79 -22.47 -3.33
N LEU A 378 -20.76 -23.22 -3.76
CA LEU A 378 -19.40 -23.05 -3.23
C LEU A 378 -18.82 -21.70 -3.65
N ARG A 379 -18.00 -21.07 -2.80
CA ARG A 379 -17.30 -19.81 -3.08
C ARG A 379 -15.82 -19.93 -2.68
N PRO A 380 -14.99 -20.59 -3.51
CA PRO A 380 -13.62 -20.86 -3.13
C PRO A 380 -12.81 -19.58 -2.92
N PHE A 381 -12.04 -19.54 -1.84
CA PHE A 381 -11.04 -18.52 -1.50
C PHE A 381 -9.64 -19.13 -1.25
N GLY A 382 -9.53 -20.46 -1.32
CA GLY A 382 -8.25 -21.19 -1.40
C GLY A 382 -8.37 -22.37 -2.36
N LEU A 383 -7.31 -22.61 -3.14
CA LEU A 383 -7.22 -23.67 -4.15
C LEU A 383 -5.88 -24.40 -4.00
N ALA A 384 -5.92 -25.73 -4.04
CA ALA A 384 -4.73 -26.58 -4.07
C ALA A 384 -4.91 -27.68 -5.12
N ALA A 385 -4.29 -27.51 -6.29
CA ALA A 385 -4.38 -28.47 -7.38
C ALA A 385 -3.36 -29.61 -7.20
N ALA A 386 -3.82 -30.85 -7.30
CA ALA A 386 -2.97 -32.03 -7.37
C ALA A 386 -2.50 -32.30 -8.81
N ASP A 387 -3.42 -32.06 -9.75
CA ASP A 387 -3.25 -32.17 -11.19
C ASP A 387 -4.30 -31.25 -11.89
N PRO A 388 -4.35 -31.19 -13.24
CA PRO A 388 -5.28 -30.30 -13.95
C PRO A 388 -6.78 -30.48 -13.68
N GLU A 389 -7.21 -31.64 -13.19
CA GLU A 389 -8.63 -31.98 -12.97
C GLU A 389 -8.95 -32.25 -11.48
N THR A 390 -7.93 -32.56 -10.67
CA THR A 390 -8.04 -32.87 -9.25
C THR A 390 -7.62 -31.68 -8.39
N VAL A 391 -8.57 -31.10 -7.66
CA VAL A 391 -8.36 -29.87 -6.88
C VAL A 391 -9.01 -29.97 -5.51
N LEU A 392 -8.30 -29.54 -4.47
CA LEU A 392 -8.87 -29.31 -3.15
C LEU A 392 -9.28 -27.84 -3.03
N LEU A 393 -10.52 -27.59 -2.63
CA LEU A 393 -11.13 -26.27 -2.55
C LEU A 393 -11.42 -25.91 -1.09
N PHE A 394 -11.41 -24.61 -0.80
CA PHE A 394 -11.74 -24.09 0.51
C PHE A 394 -12.56 -22.81 0.35
N ASP A 395 -13.72 -22.69 1.02
CA ASP A 395 -14.72 -21.60 0.83
C ASP A 395 -14.97 -20.68 2.04
N GLY A 396 -14.48 -21.08 3.22
CA GLY A 396 -14.37 -20.25 4.42
C GLY A 396 -15.32 -20.72 5.50
N SER A 397 -16.22 -21.63 5.13
CA SER A 397 -17.16 -22.27 6.04
C SER A 397 -16.49 -23.22 7.03
N GLY A 398 -15.23 -23.62 6.79
CA GLY A 398 -14.46 -24.56 7.62
C GLY A 398 -14.07 -25.84 6.89
N PRO A 399 -15.00 -26.62 6.31
CA PRO A 399 -14.64 -27.82 5.55
C PRO A 399 -13.82 -27.53 4.30
N LEU A 400 -13.04 -28.53 3.90
CA LEU A 400 -12.37 -28.60 2.61
C LEU A 400 -13.24 -29.43 1.64
N PHE A 401 -13.19 -29.08 0.36
CA PHE A 401 -14.05 -29.70 -0.65
C PHE A 401 -13.18 -30.32 -1.75
N PRO A 402 -13.16 -31.65 -1.88
CA PRO A 402 -12.47 -32.31 -2.99
C PRO A 402 -13.27 -32.10 -4.28
N LEU A 403 -12.58 -31.74 -5.36
CA LEU A 403 -13.11 -31.73 -6.72
C LEU A 403 -12.28 -32.71 -7.53
N THR A 404 -12.92 -33.80 -7.96
CA THR A 404 -12.28 -34.87 -8.75
C THR A 404 -13.20 -35.30 -9.88
N PRO A 405 -12.68 -35.56 -11.10
CA PRO A 405 -13.51 -36.04 -12.21
C PRO A 405 -14.03 -37.46 -12.01
N ASP A 406 -13.27 -38.29 -11.27
CA ASP A 406 -13.61 -39.66 -10.92
C ASP A 406 -13.83 -39.75 -9.39
N GLU A 407 -15.09 -39.88 -8.98
CA GLU A 407 -15.48 -39.95 -7.57
C GLU A 407 -15.01 -41.23 -6.86
N GLU A 408 -14.71 -42.31 -7.60
CA GLU A 408 -14.28 -43.60 -7.03
C GLU A 408 -12.76 -43.83 -7.19
N GLY A 409 -12.06 -42.91 -7.83
CA GLY A 409 -10.63 -43.00 -8.11
C GLY A 409 -9.72 -42.80 -6.89
N PRO A 410 -8.43 -43.15 -7.01
CA PRO A 410 -7.46 -42.99 -5.92
C PRO A 410 -7.30 -41.54 -5.48
N ALA A 411 -7.40 -40.58 -6.40
CA ALA A 411 -7.35 -39.15 -6.09
C ALA A 411 -8.53 -38.70 -5.21
N SER A 412 -9.75 -39.17 -5.51
CA SER A 412 -10.93 -38.92 -4.68
C SER A 412 -10.76 -39.47 -3.27
N ALA A 413 -10.20 -40.68 -3.13
CA ALA A 413 -9.90 -41.26 -1.82
C ALA A 413 -8.88 -40.44 -1.02
N VAL A 414 -7.81 -39.94 -1.65
CA VAL A 414 -6.80 -39.10 -0.98
C VAL A 414 -7.39 -37.76 -0.55
N LEU A 415 -8.00 -37.00 -1.46
CA LEU A 415 -8.54 -35.68 -1.13
C LEU A 415 -9.75 -35.78 -0.20
N GLY A 416 -10.59 -36.80 -0.37
CA GLY A 416 -11.70 -37.10 0.53
C GLY A 416 -11.24 -37.42 1.95
N HIS A 417 -10.13 -38.15 2.10
CA HIS A 417 -9.50 -38.40 3.40
C HIS A 417 -9.00 -37.11 4.06
N ILE A 418 -8.32 -36.24 3.30
CA ILE A 418 -7.84 -34.94 3.81
C ILE A 418 -9.03 -34.09 4.28
N ALA A 419 -10.08 -34.00 3.46
CA ALA A 419 -11.29 -33.25 3.79
C ALA A 419 -12.00 -33.81 5.04
N ALA A 420 -12.15 -35.13 5.14
CA ALA A 420 -12.77 -35.79 6.28
C ALA A 420 -11.95 -35.60 7.57
N HIS A 421 -10.62 -35.66 7.50
CA HIS A 421 -9.74 -35.42 8.63
C HIS A 421 -9.95 -34.03 9.22
N HIS A 422 -9.88 -32.99 8.38
CA HIS A 422 -10.08 -31.61 8.83
C HIS A 422 -11.51 -31.32 9.25
N GLY A 423 -12.50 -31.91 8.58
CA GLY A 423 -13.90 -31.82 8.96
C GLY A 423 -14.16 -32.40 10.35
N ALA A 424 -13.59 -33.57 10.66
CA ALA A 424 -13.69 -34.17 11.99
C ALA A 424 -12.96 -33.32 13.05
N ALA A 425 -11.73 -32.88 12.78
CA ALA A 425 -10.97 -32.04 13.69
C ALA A 425 -11.69 -30.71 14.01
N ALA A 426 -12.31 -30.07 13.02
CA ALA A 426 -13.08 -28.84 13.20
C ALA A 426 -14.35 -29.03 14.05
N LEU A 427 -14.97 -30.22 14.01
CA LEU A 427 -16.11 -30.58 14.85
C LEU A 427 -15.68 -30.86 16.30
N ASP A 428 -14.50 -31.45 16.49
CA ASP A 428 -13.95 -31.76 17.80
C ASP A 428 -13.43 -30.50 18.53
N ALA A 429 -12.77 -29.59 17.80
CA ALA A 429 -12.17 -28.39 18.36
C ALA A 429 -12.28 -27.20 17.40
N ALA A 430 -12.97 -26.13 17.83
CA ALA A 430 -13.12 -24.90 17.03
C ALA A 430 -11.79 -24.29 16.53
N PRO A 431 -10.67 -24.31 17.30
CA PRO A 431 -9.36 -23.87 16.80
C PRO A 431 -8.82 -24.69 15.63
N SER A 432 -9.21 -25.96 15.48
CA SER A 432 -8.75 -26.83 14.37
C SER A 432 -9.51 -26.61 13.07
N ARG A 433 -10.40 -25.62 13.02
CA ARG A 433 -11.10 -25.23 11.79
C ARG A 433 -10.09 -24.66 10.78
N PRO A 434 -10.03 -25.19 9.55
CA PRO A 434 -9.24 -24.61 8.47
C PRO A 434 -9.57 -23.13 8.24
N THR A 435 -8.53 -22.33 8.00
CA THR A 435 -8.60 -20.88 7.71
C THR A 435 -7.75 -20.47 6.51
N ALA A 436 -6.84 -21.32 6.02
CA ALA A 436 -6.08 -21.09 4.80
C ALA A 436 -5.76 -22.41 4.06
N LEU A 437 -5.68 -22.35 2.73
CA LEU A 437 -5.28 -23.45 1.87
C LEU A 437 -4.33 -22.93 0.79
N GLY A 438 -3.19 -23.59 0.62
CA GLY A 438 -2.22 -23.28 -0.42
C GLY A 438 -1.49 -24.54 -0.89
N ALA A 439 -0.74 -24.44 -1.97
CA ALA A 439 0.00 -25.56 -2.55
C ALA A 439 1.28 -25.09 -3.24
N ASP A 440 2.14 -26.06 -3.53
CA ASP A 440 3.26 -25.87 -4.45
C ASP A 440 2.74 -25.86 -5.90
N GLY A 441 3.14 -24.88 -6.70
CA GLY A 441 2.73 -24.77 -8.10
C GLY A 441 3.27 -25.88 -9.02
N ARG A 442 4.26 -26.67 -8.57
CA ARG A 442 4.91 -27.75 -9.33
C ARG A 442 4.81 -29.13 -8.69
N SER A 443 4.59 -29.19 -7.38
CA SER A 443 4.48 -30.44 -6.63
C SER A 443 3.05 -30.65 -6.12
N PRO A 444 2.51 -31.88 -6.09
CA PRO A 444 1.19 -32.16 -5.52
C PRO A 444 1.26 -32.18 -3.98
N THR A 445 1.68 -31.06 -3.38
CA THR A 445 1.77 -30.86 -1.93
C THR A 445 0.87 -29.70 -1.56
N ALA A 446 0.00 -29.91 -0.57
CA ALA A 446 -0.87 -28.87 -0.03
C ALA A 446 -0.51 -28.54 1.42
N VAL A 447 -0.77 -27.29 1.79
CA VAL A 447 -0.67 -26.79 3.15
C VAL A 447 -2.02 -26.28 3.58
N VAL A 448 -2.46 -26.69 4.77
CA VAL A 448 -3.68 -26.20 5.42
C VAL A 448 -3.27 -25.49 6.71
N GLY A 449 -3.72 -24.25 6.87
CA GLY A 449 -3.62 -23.50 8.13
C GLY A 449 -4.95 -23.51 8.88
N ASP A 450 -4.91 -23.49 10.21
CA ASP A 450 -6.11 -23.47 11.06
C ASP A 450 -6.23 -22.21 11.95
N ALA A 451 -7.39 -22.08 12.59
CA ALA A 451 -7.71 -20.95 13.49
C ALA A 451 -6.89 -20.95 14.80
N GLY A 452 -6.28 -22.07 15.17
CA GLY A 452 -5.45 -22.26 16.35
C GLY A 452 -3.97 -21.93 16.13
N GLY A 453 -3.58 -21.66 14.88
CA GLY A 453 -2.22 -21.36 14.46
C GLY A 453 -1.40 -22.59 14.05
N ALA A 454 -2.03 -23.75 13.88
CA ALA A 454 -1.38 -24.94 13.34
C ALA A 454 -1.37 -24.95 11.81
N VAL A 455 -0.33 -25.58 11.28
CA VAL A 455 -0.08 -25.72 9.85
C VAL A 455 0.18 -27.19 9.55
N HIS A 456 -0.52 -27.70 8.54
CA HIS A 456 -0.60 -29.11 8.19
C HIS A 456 -0.18 -29.32 6.73
N VAL A 457 0.80 -30.19 6.51
CA VAL A 457 1.30 -30.54 5.17
C VAL A 457 0.76 -31.89 4.75
N TRP A 458 0.26 -31.94 3.52
CA TRP A 458 -0.33 -33.13 2.90
C TRP A 458 0.29 -33.40 1.53
N SER A 459 0.51 -34.67 1.21
CA SER A 459 0.57 -35.09 -0.19
C SER A 459 -0.84 -35.19 -0.77
N LEU A 460 -1.05 -34.60 -1.95
CA LEU A 460 -2.31 -34.68 -2.67
C LEU A 460 -2.44 -35.94 -3.55
N THR A 461 -1.34 -36.68 -3.73
CA THR A 461 -1.32 -37.89 -4.59
C THR A 461 -1.02 -39.17 -3.82
N ALA A 462 -0.34 -39.07 -2.66
CA ALA A 462 -0.03 -40.21 -1.82
C ALA A 462 -0.95 -40.23 -0.60
N TYR A 463 -1.58 -41.37 -0.35
CA TYR A 463 -2.40 -41.54 0.85
C TYR A 463 -1.50 -41.51 2.10
N GLN A 464 -1.83 -40.63 3.03
CA GLN A 464 -1.19 -40.52 4.34
C GLN A 464 -2.29 -40.53 5.41
N PRO A 465 -2.16 -41.31 6.50
CA PRO A 465 -3.21 -41.36 7.52
C PRO A 465 -3.34 -40.06 8.31
N LEU A 466 -2.23 -39.34 8.52
CA LEU A 466 -2.16 -38.09 9.27
C LEU A 466 -1.28 -37.07 8.55
N PRO A 467 -1.55 -35.77 8.69
CA PRO A 467 -0.68 -34.73 8.17
C PRO A 467 0.61 -34.62 8.97
N HIS A 468 1.66 -34.14 8.32
CA HIS A 468 2.78 -33.57 9.05
C HIS A 468 2.37 -32.19 9.56
N SER A 469 2.38 -31.98 10.89
CA SER A 469 1.75 -30.81 11.50
C SER A 469 2.67 -30.15 12.51
N HIS A 470 2.67 -28.81 12.53
CA HIS A 470 3.31 -28.04 13.58
C HIS A 470 2.45 -26.84 13.95
N ARG A 471 2.42 -26.48 15.24
CA ARG A 471 1.84 -25.20 15.67
C ARG A 471 2.86 -24.10 15.46
N LEU A 472 2.66 -23.28 14.44
CA LEU A 472 3.57 -22.19 14.10
C LEU A 472 3.15 -20.89 14.76
N HIS A 473 1.85 -20.65 14.90
CA HIS A 473 1.30 -19.36 15.32
C HIS A 473 0.47 -19.47 16.60
N HIS A 474 0.24 -18.32 17.23
CA HIS A 474 -0.70 -18.16 18.35
C HIS A 474 -2.00 -17.47 17.94
N ALA A 475 -2.10 -17.04 16.68
CA ALA A 475 -3.27 -16.42 16.07
C ALA A 475 -3.73 -17.24 14.85
N PRO A 476 -4.97 -17.05 14.36
CA PRO A 476 -5.46 -17.72 13.17
C PRO A 476 -4.54 -17.54 11.96
N VAL A 477 -4.27 -18.62 11.24
CA VAL A 477 -3.48 -18.58 10.00
C VAL A 477 -4.30 -17.91 8.89
N THR A 478 -3.74 -16.90 8.22
CA THR A 478 -4.43 -16.13 7.17
C THR A 478 -4.00 -16.52 5.76
N ALA A 479 -2.76 -16.99 5.57
CA ALA A 479 -2.25 -17.42 4.28
C ALA A 479 -1.19 -18.51 4.47
N VAL A 480 -1.09 -19.44 3.52
CA VAL A 480 -0.07 -20.49 3.49
C VAL A 480 0.41 -20.76 2.07
N THR A 481 1.66 -21.16 1.91
CA THR A 481 2.22 -21.69 0.66
C THR A 481 3.37 -22.65 0.99
N CYS A 482 3.81 -23.43 0.01
CA CYS A 482 5.00 -24.25 0.15
C CYS A 482 5.82 -24.31 -1.15
N LEU A 483 7.07 -24.71 -1.00
CA LEU A 483 8.01 -24.90 -2.08
C LEU A 483 8.82 -26.18 -1.83
N ARG A 484 8.71 -27.16 -2.73
CA ARG A 484 9.60 -28.33 -2.74
C ARG A 484 10.86 -28.01 -3.53
N LEU A 485 12.01 -28.09 -2.88
CA LEU A 485 13.30 -27.87 -3.53
C LEU A 485 13.74 -29.15 -4.28
N PRO A 486 14.29 -29.03 -5.50
CA PRO A 486 14.62 -30.18 -6.35
C PRO A 486 15.78 -31.03 -5.84
N ASP A 487 16.73 -30.45 -5.09
CA ASP A 487 17.99 -31.11 -4.77
C ASP A 487 17.95 -31.99 -3.50
N ASP A 488 17.03 -31.74 -2.55
CA ASP A 488 17.05 -32.38 -1.22
C ASP A 488 15.72 -33.06 -0.81
N ASP A 489 14.72 -33.11 -1.71
CA ASP A 489 13.35 -33.55 -1.40
C ASP A 489 12.68 -32.82 -0.21
N LEU A 490 13.22 -31.66 0.11
CA LEU A 490 12.89 -30.81 1.23
C LEU A 490 11.73 -29.87 0.86
N THR A 491 10.77 -29.73 1.77
CA THR A 491 9.64 -28.81 1.60
C THR A 491 9.77 -27.64 2.57
N LEU A 492 9.87 -26.44 2.01
CA LEU A 492 9.75 -25.19 2.77
C LEU A 492 8.27 -24.82 2.85
N VAL A 493 7.78 -24.56 4.05
CA VAL A 493 6.40 -24.16 4.33
C VAL A 493 6.41 -22.75 4.88
N PHE A 494 5.60 -21.88 4.27
CA PHE A 494 5.42 -20.52 4.72
C PHE A 494 3.98 -20.32 5.19
N SER A 495 3.83 -19.64 6.30
CA SER A 495 2.53 -19.37 6.89
C SER A 495 2.48 -17.98 7.47
N ALA A 496 1.38 -17.28 7.25
CA ALA A 496 1.10 -16.00 7.85
C ALA A 496 -0.10 -16.07 8.78
N ALA A 497 -0.14 -15.21 9.79
CA ALA A 497 -1.22 -15.18 10.76
C ALA A 497 -1.79 -13.78 10.99
N LEU A 498 -2.93 -13.73 11.67
CA LEU A 498 -3.65 -12.49 11.99
C LEU A 498 -2.86 -11.51 12.87
N ASP A 499 -1.79 -11.98 13.52
CA ASP A 499 -0.85 -11.15 14.27
C ASP A 499 0.20 -10.43 13.40
N GLY A 500 0.05 -10.53 12.07
CA GLY A 500 0.91 -9.89 11.09
C GLY A 500 2.28 -10.56 10.92
N SER A 501 2.44 -11.78 11.45
CA SER A 501 3.69 -12.53 11.34
C SER A 501 3.71 -13.49 10.15
N ILE A 502 4.88 -13.66 9.54
CA ILE A 502 5.21 -14.72 8.58
C ILE A 502 6.23 -15.65 9.24
N ARG A 503 5.99 -16.96 9.17
CA ARG A 503 6.89 -17.99 9.67
C ARG A 503 7.29 -18.98 8.57
N LEU A 504 8.51 -19.48 8.68
CA LEU A 504 9.10 -20.52 7.85
C LEU A 504 9.29 -21.80 8.66
N TRP A 505 8.93 -22.92 8.04
CA TRP A 505 9.14 -24.25 8.56
C TRP A 505 9.66 -25.17 7.46
N GLU A 506 10.80 -25.80 7.71
CA GLU A 506 11.33 -26.90 6.90
C GLU A 506 10.77 -28.23 7.42
N THR A 507 10.11 -29.02 6.58
CA THR A 507 9.41 -30.24 7.05
C THR A 507 10.32 -31.36 7.58
N SER A 508 11.64 -31.31 7.36
CA SER A 508 12.61 -32.26 7.93
C SER A 508 13.25 -31.78 9.24
N GLY A 509 12.97 -30.55 9.66
CA GLY A 509 13.57 -29.92 10.83
C GLY A 509 12.55 -29.25 11.75
N GLU A 510 13.08 -28.57 12.77
CA GLU A 510 12.28 -27.72 13.65
C GLU A 510 11.96 -26.40 12.93
N PRO A 511 10.77 -25.80 13.17
CA PRO A 511 10.46 -24.48 12.64
C PRO A 511 11.43 -23.41 13.13
N MET A 512 11.53 -22.31 12.39
CA MET A 512 12.26 -21.14 12.86
C MET A 512 11.70 -20.63 14.20
N ALA A 513 12.59 -20.30 15.13
CA ALA A 513 12.22 -19.90 16.49
C ALA A 513 11.40 -18.60 16.55
N GLY A 514 11.72 -17.65 15.67
CA GLY A 514 11.02 -16.37 15.52
C GLY A 514 10.36 -16.23 14.15
N PRO A 515 9.47 -15.23 13.99
CA PRO A 515 8.93 -14.90 12.69
C PRO A 515 10.05 -14.42 11.75
N MET A 516 9.93 -14.78 10.47
CA MET A 516 10.78 -14.25 9.42
C MET A 516 10.51 -12.75 9.21
N GLU A 517 9.24 -12.36 9.36
CA GLU A 517 8.80 -10.98 9.30
C GLU A 517 7.56 -10.79 10.20
N GLN A 518 7.44 -9.65 10.88
CA GLN A 518 6.23 -9.29 11.62
C GLN A 518 5.95 -7.78 11.46
N ARG A 519 4.72 -7.45 11.06
CA ARG A 519 4.31 -6.08 10.72
C ARG A 519 2.95 -5.75 11.34
N PRO A 520 2.61 -4.46 11.52
CA PRO A 520 1.25 -4.01 11.88
C PRO A 520 0.26 -4.07 10.71
N ALA A 521 0.48 -4.97 9.75
CA ALA A 521 -0.31 -5.18 8.55
C ALA A 521 -0.63 -6.68 8.42
N LEU A 522 -1.69 -7.02 7.69
CA LEU A 522 -2.10 -8.40 7.48
C LEU A 522 -1.59 -8.91 6.15
N VAL A 523 -1.00 -10.10 6.15
CA VAL A 523 -0.70 -10.83 4.93
C VAL A 523 -1.99 -11.38 4.34
N THR A 524 -2.26 -11.04 3.09
CA THR A 524 -3.46 -11.47 2.35
C THR A 524 -3.19 -12.65 1.43
N ALA A 525 -1.96 -12.82 0.95
CA ALA A 525 -1.58 -13.96 0.13
C ALA A 525 -0.08 -14.23 0.19
N LEU A 526 0.30 -15.50 0.00
CA LEU A 526 1.68 -15.96 -0.09
C LEU A 526 1.87 -16.78 -1.37
N ALA A 527 3.04 -16.66 -2.01
CA ALA A 527 3.47 -17.52 -3.10
C ALA A 527 4.96 -17.76 -3.03
N ALA A 528 5.39 -18.99 -3.31
CA ALA A 528 6.81 -19.33 -3.36
C ALA A 528 7.17 -19.99 -4.70
N ALA A 529 8.39 -19.76 -5.16
CA ALA A 529 8.92 -20.43 -6.34
C ALA A 529 10.43 -20.58 -6.23
N ASP A 530 10.93 -21.72 -6.71
CA ASP A 530 12.35 -21.89 -6.97
C ASP A 530 12.68 -21.24 -8.31
N THR A 531 13.58 -20.26 -8.33
CA THR A 531 13.93 -19.47 -9.51
C THR A 531 15.42 -19.64 -9.85
N PRO A 532 15.87 -19.25 -11.05
CA PRO A 532 17.30 -19.31 -11.41
C PRO A 532 18.22 -18.51 -10.48
N THR A 533 17.71 -17.53 -9.73
CA THR A 533 18.47 -16.79 -8.73
C THR A 533 18.48 -17.45 -7.35
N GLY A 534 17.55 -18.36 -7.10
CA GLY A 534 17.32 -19.01 -5.80
C GLY A 534 15.83 -19.05 -5.43
N PRO A 535 15.49 -19.70 -4.31
CA PRO A 535 14.12 -19.79 -3.83
C PRO A 535 13.62 -18.43 -3.35
N LEU A 536 12.45 -18.04 -3.85
CA LEU A 536 11.78 -16.78 -3.54
C LEU A 536 10.48 -17.02 -2.79
N LEU A 537 10.17 -16.11 -1.87
CA LEU A 537 8.83 -15.95 -1.30
C LEU A 537 8.31 -14.56 -1.66
N ALA A 538 7.08 -14.50 -2.16
CA ALA A 538 6.31 -13.29 -2.34
C ALA A 538 5.18 -13.24 -1.29
N ALA A 539 5.07 -12.13 -0.58
CA ALA A 539 4.06 -11.89 0.44
C ALA A 539 3.30 -10.60 0.14
N ALA A 540 2.01 -10.72 -0.15
CA ALA A 540 1.13 -9.59 -0.36
C ALA A 540 0.51 -9.15 0.97
N TRP A 541 0.54 -7.85 1.23
CA TRP A 541 0.04 -7.24 2.45
C TRP A 541 -1.17 -6.35 2.17
N ASN A 542 -2.03 -6.18 3.17
CA ASN A 542 -3.23 -5.35 3.06
C ASN A 542 -2.95 -3.84 3.09
N ASP A 543 -1.69 -3.42 3.30
CA ASP A 543 -1.20 -2.05 3.26
C ASP A 543 -0.65 -1.64 1.87
N ALA A 544 -1.04 -2.39 0.84
CA ALA A 544 -0.66 -2.17 -0.55
C ALA A 544 0.85 -2.36 -0.83
N GLU A 545 1.52 -3.18 -0.04
CA GLU A 545 2.91 -3.60 -0.26
C GLU A 545 3.02 -5.09 -0.60
N LEU A 546 3.97 -5.40 -1.48
CA LEU A 546 4.41 -6.76 -1.78
C LEU A 546 5.86 -6.90 -1.36
N HIS A 547 6.14 -7.82 -0.44
CA HIS A 547 7.50 -8.16 -0.05
C HIS A 547 7.99 -9.38 -0.82
N LEU A 548 9.13 -9.23 -1.48
CA LEU A 548 9.86 -10.31 -2.15
C LEU A 548 11.09 -10.65 -1.32
N TRP A 549 11.13 -11.88 -0.82
CA TRP A 549 12.22 -12.44 -0.05
C TRP A 549 13.05 -13.36 -0.92
N HIS A 550 14.36 -13.11 -1.00
CA HIS A 550 15.32 -14.07 -1.50
C HIS A 550 15.81 -14.92 -0.33
N LEU A 551 15.34 -16.16 -0.26
CA LEU A 551 15.43 -16.98 0.97
C LEU A 551 16.87 -17.40 1.31
N THR A 552 17.74 -17.51 0.31
CA THR A 552 19.15 -17.87 0.54
C THR A 552 20.00 -16.70 1.07
N SER A 553 19.71 -15.47 0.64
CA SER A 553 20.49 -14.28 1.04
C SER A 553 19.85 -13.51 2.21
N GLY A 554 18.55 -13.73 2.46
CA GLY A 554 17.76 -12.93 3.40
C GLY A 554 17.44 -11.52 2.89
N THR A 555 17.71 -11.20 1.62
CA THR A 555 17.42 -9.86 1.08
C THR A 555 15.94 -9.69 0.78
N VAL A 556 15.40 -8.52 1.11
CA VAL A 556 14.00 -8.16 0.88
C VAL A 556 13.92 -7.00 -0.11
N ARG A 557 12.96 -7.09 -1.03
CA ARG A 557 12.56 -6.00 -1.92
C ARG A 557 11.07 -5.74 -1.75
N THR A 558 10.70 -4.47 -1.65
CA THR A 558 9.30 -4.04 -1.54
C THR A 558 8.84 -3.48 -2.89
N LEU A 559 7.69 -3.97 -3.36
CA LEU A 559 7.01 -3.50 -4.57
C LEU A 559 5.64 -2.93 -4.19
N PRO A 560 5.15 -1.90 -4.91
CA PRO A 560 3.79 -1.41 -4.71
C PRO A 560 2.76 -2.41 -5.25
N LEU A 561 1.70 -2.66 -4.47
CA LEU A 561 0.51 -3.37 -4.92
C LEU A 561 -0.59 -2.37 -5.28
N LEU A 562 -0.74 -2.11 -6.58
CA LEU A 562 -1.77 -1.21 -7.11
C LEU A 562 -3.20 -1.73 -6.95
N TYR A 563 -3.34 -3.02 -6.66
CA TYR A 563 -4.62 -3.73 -6.62
C TYR A 563 -4.69 -4.57 -5.35
N ARG A 564 -5.88 -4.70 -4.77
CA ARG A 564 -6.07 -5.60 -3.63
C ARG A 564 -5.83 -7.04 -4.07
N CYS A 565 -4.97 -7.73 -3.35
CA CYS A 565 -4.57 -9.09 -3.63
C CYS A 565 -5.16 -10.03 -2.59
N ASN A 566 -5.98 -10.99 -3.02
CA ASN A 566 -6.51 -12.08 -2.19
C ASN A 566 -5.81 -13.42 -2.46
N ALA A 567 -5.24 -13.58 -3.65
CA ALA A 567 -4.42 -14.73 -3.98
C ALA A 567 -3.25 -14.30 -4.86
N LEU A 568 -2.17 -15.08 -4.77
CA LEU A 568 -0.87 -14.81 -5.37
C LEU A 568 -0.31 -16.12 -5.91
N THR A 569 0.29 -16.09 -7.10
CA THR A 569 1.15 -17.17 -7.58
C THR A 569 2.44 -16.63 -8.16
N LEU A 570 3.54 -17.35 -7.96
CA LEU A 570 4.84 -17.02 -8.50
C LEU A 570 5.34 -18.18 -9.36
N SER A 571 5.75 -17.90 -10.59
CA SER A 571 6.41 -18.87 -11.44
C SER A 571 7.93 -18.82 -11.25
N PRO A 572 8.64 -19.92 -11.56
CA PRO A 572 10.11 -19.97 -11.61
C PRO A 572 10.75 -18.98 -12.58
N THR A 573 10.01 -18.49 -13.57
CA THR A 573 10.47 -17.46 -14.50
C THR A 573 10.27 -16.04 -13.96
N GLY A 574 9.84 -15.88 -12.71
CA GLY A 574 9.56 -14.58 -12.09
C GLY A 574 8.23 -13.97 -12.52
N ARG A 575 7.28 -14.76 -13.04
CA ARG A 575 5.93 -14.25 -13.35
C ARG A 575 5.07 -14.31 -12.10
N LEU A 576 4.61 -13.15 -11.65
CA LEU A 576 3.78 -13.00 -10.47
C LEU A 576 2.34 -12.69 -10.89
N THR A 577 1.41 -13.61 -10.61
CA THR A 577 -0.02 -13.39 -10.87
C THR A 577 -0.71 -12.99 -9.57
N LEU A 578 -1.59 -12.00 -9.68
CA LEU A 578 -2.34 -11.39 -8.58
C LEU A 578 -3.82 -11.49 -8.92
N SER A 579 -4.65 -11.91 -7.97
CA SER A 579 -6.10 -11.84 -8.12
C SER A 579 -6.77 -11.23 -6.91
N GLY A 580 -7.87 -10.53 -7.14
CA GLY A 580 -8.68 -9.99 -6.07
C GLY A 580 -9.97 -9.36 -6.58
N PRO A 581 -10.60 -8.49 -5.77
CA PRO A 581 -11.83 -7.81 -6.16
C PRO A 581 -11.65 -6.86 -7.35
N ASP A 582 -10.41 -6.38 -7.57
CA ASP A 582 -10.07 -5.40 -8.61
C ASP A 582 -9.65 -6.06 -9.94
N GLY A 583 -9.70 -7.39 -10.04
CA GLY A 583 -9.39 -8.13 -11.26
C GLY A 583 -8.31 -9.18 -11.13
N LEU A 584 -7.77 -9.57 -12.29
CA LEU A 584 -6.62 -10.47 -12.45
C LEU A 584 -5.49 -9.70 -13.14
N HIS A 585 -4.29 -9.73 -12.57
CA HIS A 585 -3.14 -8.96 -13.05
C HIS A 585 -1.89 -9.82 -13.03
N THR A 586 -0.95 -9.52 -13.94
CA THR A 586 0.36 -10.18 -13.94
C THR A 586 1.49 -9.18 -14.04
N LEU A 587 2.51 -9.40 -13.21
CA LEU A 587 3.79 -8.74 -13.24
C LEU A 587 4.88 -9.73 -13.67
N GLN A 588 5.89 -9.22 -14.36
CA GLN A 588 7.13 -9.91 -14.66
C GLN A 588 8.24 -9.30 -13.82
N LEU A 589 8.86 -10.10 -12.96
CA LEU A 589 10.05 -9.75 -12.20
C LEU A 589 11.29 -9.91 -13.08
N THR A 590 12.22 -8.96 -13.00
CA THR A 590 13.52 -9.04 -13.67
C THR A 590 14.54 -9.65 -12.71
N LEU A 591 14.53 -10.98 -12.62
CA LEU A 591 15.26 -11.73 -11.57
C LEU A 591 16.76 -11.40 -11.48
N ASP A 592 17.43 -11.21 -12.62
CA ASP A 592 18.86 -10.89 -12.73
C ASP A 592 19.22 -9.51 -12.15
N ARG A 593 18.27 -8.58 -12.10
CA ARG A 593 18.47 -7.23 -11.54
C ARG A 593 17.82 -7.04 -10.18
N LEU A 594 16.83 -7.88 -9.84
CA LEU A 594 16.00 -7.74 -8.63
C LEU A 594 16.83 -7.60 -7.34
N TRP A 595 17.97 -8.28 -7.27
CA TRP A 595 18.80 -8.39 -6.07
C TRP A 595 20.09 -7.57 -6.10
N ASN A 596 20.38 -6.89 -7.22
CA ASN A 596 21.60 -6.11 -7.41
C ASN A 596 21.43 -4.64 -7.01
#